data_AF-A0A2H9LCB0-F1
#
_entry.id   AF-A0A2H9LCB0-F1
#
_cell.length_a   1.000
_cell.length_b   1.000
_cell.length_c   1.000
_cell.angle_alpha   90.00
_cell.angle_beta   90.00
_cell.angle_gamma   90.00
#
_symmetry.space_group_name_H-M   'P 1'
#
loop_
_entity.id
_entity.type
_entity.pdbx_description
1 polymer ?
#
loop_
_entity_poly.entity_id
_entity_poly.type
_entity_poly.pdbx_seq_one_letter_code
_entity_poly.pdbx_strand_id
1 'polypeptide(L)'
;MEFPAGEKIEECLNVNKVSAEELFKSFKESEFSGYIVVTVYGYAGVEEGILLFRNGIIVGSLFTYDTSNQTIEGKEALLRTLNAFKAKYGVLDINSLSKQQVELTITFKDLMKVKEYQLKDLVKMIPKTYSTQYFESGIKESKEKSRYEIMKKMGLLGVDRI
;
A
#
# COMPACT_ATOMS: atom_id res chain seq x y z
N MET A 1 -4.25 -8.99 -7.76
CA MET A 1 -5.24 -7.97 -7.35
C MET A 1 -5.87 -7.35 -8.59
N GLU A 2 -7.14 -6.96 -8.54
CA GLU A 2 -7.83 -6.32 -9.67
C GLU A 2 -7.81 -4.79 -9.51
N PHE A 3 -6.92 -4.12 -10.23
CA PHE A 3 -6.97 -2.69 -10.52
C PHE A 3 -7.36 -2.50 -12.00
N PRO A 4 -7.99 -1.37 -12.36
CA PRO A 4 -8.28 -1.09 -13.75
C PRO A 4 -7.00 -1.06 -14.57
N ALA A 5 -7.07 -1.61 -15.79
CA ALA A 5 -5.99 -1.49 -16.76
C ALA A 5 -5.82 -0.02 -17.13
N GLY A 6 -4.63 0.51 -16.83
CA GLY A 6 -4.21 1.86 -17.15
C GLY A 6 -3.25 1.91 -18.34
N GLU A 7 -2.85 3.12 -18.71
CA GLU A 7 -1.72 3.32 -19.61
C GLU A 7 -0.42 3.14 -18.81
N LYS A 8 0.44 2.23 -19.27
CA LYS A 8 1.75 2.00 -18.66
C LYS A 8 2.68 3.16 -19.01
N ILE A 9 3.12 3.89 -17.99
CA ILE A 9 4.03 5.02 -18.16
C ILE A 9 5.48 4.55 -18.04
N GLU A 10 5.76 3.75 -17.00
CA GLU A 10 7.08 3.16 -16.75
C GLU A 10 6.89 1.76 -16.17
N GLU A 11 7.80 0.85 -16.49
CA GLU A 11 7.79 -0.53 -16.00
C GLU A 11 9.18 -0.97 -15.55
N CYS A 12 9.22 -1.84 -14.54
CA CYS A 12 10.44 -2.48 -14.04
C CYS A 12 11.53 -1.50 -13.59
N LEU A 13 11.16 -0.31 -13.10
CA LEU A 13 12.14 0.66 -12.59
C LEU A 13 12.77 0.14 -11.31
N ASN A 14 14.10 0.14 -11.22
CA ASN A 14 14.78 -0.32 -10.01
C ASN A 14 14.47 0.62 -8.84
N VAL A 15 13.83 0.09 -7.80
CA VAL A 15 13.38 0.88 -6.65
C VAL A 15 14.51 1.64 -5.95
N ASN A 16 15.75 1.10 -5.93
CA ASN A 16 16.90 1.77 -5.32
C ASN A 16 17.36 3.01 -6.08
N LYS A 17 17.03 3.11 -7.37
CA LYS A 17 17.42 4.23 -8.22
C LYS A 17 16.37 5.33 -8.22
N VAL A 18 15.19 5.08 -7.64
CA VAL A 18 14.07 6.01 -7.62
C VAL A 18 14.00 6.69 -6.26
N SER A 19 14.08 8.02 -6.25
CA SER A 19 13.76 8.80 -5.06
C SER A 19 12.24 8.97 -4.96
N ALA A 20 11.61 8.33 -3.97
CA ALA A 20 10.18 8.48 -3.72
C ALA A 20 9.76 9.94 -3.51
N GLU A 21 10.63 10.76 -2.89
CA GLU A 21 10.36 12.19 -2.70
C GLU A 21 10.31 12.94 -4.04
N GLU A 22 11.27 12.71 -4.92
CA GLU A 22 11.31 13.35 -6.25
C GLU A 22 10.13 12.88 -7.11
N LEU A 23 9.80 11.58 -7.03
CA LEU A 23 8.65 10.99 -7.73
C LEU A 23 7.32 11.61 -7.26
N PHE A 24 7.11 11.74 -5.95
CA PHE A 24 5.88 12.34 -5.42
C PHE A 24 5.80 13.82 -5.74
N LYS A 25 6.94 14.52 -5.76
CA LYS A 25 7.01 15.90 -6.21
C LYS A 25 6.62 16.02 -7.69
N SER A 26 7.16 15.18 -8.57
CA SER A 26 6.83 15.21 -9.99
C SER A 26 5.36 14.86 -10.25
N PHE A 27 4.79 13.91 -9.51
CA PHE A 27 3.37 13.58 -9.58
C PHE A 27 2.47 14.72 -9.11
N LYS A 28 2.89 15.46 -8.07
CA LYS A 28 2.17 16.64 -7.62
C LYS A 28 2.19 17.76 -8.66
N GLU A 29 3.34 18.00 -9.29
CA GLU A 29 3.50 19.05 -10.31
C GLU A 29 2.76 18.73 -11.62
N SER A 30 2.69 17.45 -11.99
CA SER A 30 1.99 16.97 -13.20
C SER A 30 0.51 16.65 -12.99
N GLU A 31 -0.02 16.83 -11.78
CA GLU A 31 -1.38 16.41 -11.39
C GLU A 31 -1.67 14.93 -11.74
N PHE A 32 -0.67 14.06 -11.56
CA PHE A 32 -0.74 12.65 -11.94
C PHE A 32 -1.96 11.93 -11.34
N SER A 33 -2.68 11.17 -12.17
CA SER A 33 -3.79 10.32 -11.73
C SER A 33 -3.54 8.91 -12.23
N GLY A 34 -3.60 7.94 -11.32
CA GLY A 34 -3.08 6.60 -11.61
C GLY A 34 -2.63 5.90 -10.34
N TYR A 35 -1.88 4.83 -10.48
CA TYR A 35 -1.28 4.13 -9.36
C TYR A 35 0.15 3.72 -9.68
N ILE A 36 0.90 3.48 -8.62
CA ILE A 36 2.18 2.82 -8.70
C ILE A 36 2.14 1.51 -7.96
N VAL A 37 2.93 0.56 -8.43
CA VAL A 37 3.12 -0.74 -7.81
C VAL A 37 4.60 -0.86 -7.46
N VAL A 38 4.88 -1.07 -6.18
CA VAL A 38 6.23 -1.29 -5.64
C VAL A 38 6.32 -2.75 -5.26
N THR A 39 7.07 -3.52 -6.04
CA THR A 39 7.24 -4.96 -5.79
C THR A 39 8.66 -5.20 -5.30
N VAL A 40 8.81 -5.70 -4.07
CA VAL A 40 10.10 -5.89 -3.42
C VAL A 40 10.27 -7.32 -2.95
N TYR A 41 11.52 -7.76 -2.85
CA TYR A 41 11.84 -8.99 -2.14
C TYR A 41 12.16 -8.63 -0.68
N GLY A 42 11.13 -8.71 0.16
CA GLY A 42 11.19 -8.37 1.57
C GLY A 42 11.52 -9.55 2.47
N TYR A 43 11.19 -9.44 3.75
CA TYR A 43 11.59 -10.42 4.77
C TYR A 43 10.95 -11.79 4.54
N ALA A 44 9.70 -11.83 4.07
CA ALA A 44 8.95 -13.05 3.89
C ALA A 44 8.67 -13.41 2.43
N GLY A 45 9.53 -12.97 1.51
CA GLY A 45 9.38 -13.20 0.09
C GLY A 45 8.91 -11.96 -0.65
N VAL A 46 8.05 -12.15 -1.66
CA VAL A 46 7.56 -11.05 -2.49
C VAL A 46 6.51 -10.25 -1.73
N GLU A 47 6.73 -8.95 -1.66
CA GLU A 47 5.82 -7.96 -1.07
C GLU A 47 5.45 -6.93 -2.13
N GLU A 48 4.17 -6.57 -2.21
CA GLU A 48 3.65 -5.63 -3.21
C GLU A 48 2.90 -4.50 -2.53
N GLY A 49 3.39 -3.26 -2.70
CA GLY A 49 2.74 -2.05 -2.21
C GLY A 49 2.15 -1.24 -3.36
N ILE A 50 0.90 -0.81 -3.22
CA ILE A 50 0.21 0.02 -4.20
C ILE A 50 -0.09 1.37 -3.57
N LEU A 51 0.22 2.45 -4.29
CA LEU A 51 -0.26 3.81 -3.97
C LEU A 51 -1.13 4.31 -5.13
N LEU A 52 -2.34 4.73 -4.81
CA LEU A 52 -3.29 5.33 -5.74
C LEU A 52 -3.23 6.86 -5.62
N PHE A 53 -3.11 7.53 -6.75
CA PHE A 53 -2.98 8.98 -6.88
C PHE A 53 -4.18 9.57 -7.62
N ARG A 54 -4.62 10.74 -7.12
CA ARG A 54 -5.60 11.61 -7.78
C ARG A 54 -5.05 13.03 -7.79
N ASN A 55 -4.85 13.60 -8.97
CA ASN A 55 -4.28 14.95 -9.14
C ASN A 55 -2.97 15.14 -8.34
N GLY A 56 -2.10 14.13 -8.36
CA GLY A 56 -0.82 14.13 -7.67
C GLY A 56 -0.88 13.92 -6.14
N ILE A 57 -2.07 13.65 -5.59
CA ILE A 57 -2.28 13.39 -4.15
C ILE A 57 -2.54 11.91 -3.95
N ILE A 58 -1.87 11.29 -2.96
CA ILE A 58 -2.17 9.91 -2.57
C ILE A 58 -3.53 9.86 -1.90
N VAL A 59 -4.41 9.03 -2.44
CA VAL A 59 -5.81 8.88 -2.00
C VAL A 59 -6.14 7.46 -1.54
N GLY A 60 -5.28 6.49 -1.85
CA GLY A 60 -5.40 5.15 -1.30
C GLY A 60 -4.10 4.36 -1.31
N SER A 61 -4.04 3.33 -0.48
CA SER A 61 -2.92 2.39 -0.44
C SER A 61 -3.36 0.98 -0.07
N LEU A 62 -2.67 0.00 -0.67
CA LEU A 62 -2.78 -1.41 -0.38
C LEU A 62 -1.38 -2.00 -0.26
N PHE A 63 -1.22 -3.04 0.55
CA PHE A 63 0.04 -3.74 0.69
C PHE A 63 -0.24 -5.23 0.86
N THR A 64 0.36 -6.06 0.02
CA THR A 64 0.12 -7.50 0.02
C THR A 64 1.41 -8.27 0.23
N TYR A 65 1.33 -9.30 1.07
CA TYR A 65 2.35 -10.32 1.23
C TYR A 65 1.95 -11.53 0.40
N ASP A 66 2.71 -11.83 -0.64
CA ASP A 66 2.39 -12.91 -1.56
C ASP A 66 2.42 -14.28 -0.86
N THR A 67 3.42 -14.50 0.00
CA THR A 67 3.61 -15.78 0.70
C THR A 67 2.54 -16.12 1.73
N SER A 68 1.88 -15.12 2.32
CA SER A 68 0.81 -15.33 3.30
C SER A 68 -0.58 -15.02 2.76
N ASN A 69 -0.68 -14.54 1.51
CA ASN A 69 -1.89 -14.02 0.89
C ASN A 69 -2.63 -13.00 1.79
N GLN A 70 -1.87 -12.19 2.52
CA GLN A 70 -2.40 -11.17 3.42
C GLN A 70 -2.34 -9.81 2.77
N THR A 71 -3.48 -9.12 2.73
CA THR A 71 -3.58 -7.74 2.30
C THR A 71 -3.84 -6.81 3.49
N ILE A 72 -3.08 -5.73 3.52
CA ILE A 72 -3.20 -4.62 4.45
C ILE A 72 -3.65 -3.41 3.63
N GLU A 73 -4.50 -2.57 4.22
CA GLU A 73 -5.16 -1.47 3.50
C GLU A 73 -5.00 -0.14 4.26
N GLY A 74 -5.18 0.96 3.54
CA GLY A 74 -5.24 2.30 4.13
C GLY A 74 -3.89 2.78 4.67
N LYS A 75 -3.89 3.38 5.87
CA LYS A 75 -2.71 4.05 6.42
C LYS A 75 -1.54 3.09 6.70
N GLU A 76 -1.85 1.89 7.20
CA GLU A 76 -0.81 0.89 7.47
C GLU A 76 -0.17 0.39 6.17
N ALA A 77 -0.97 0.23 5.12
CA ALA A 77 -0.48 -0.09 3.79
C ALA A 77 0.43 1.02 3.23
N LEU A 78 0.05 2.29 3.44
CA LEU A 78 0.86 3.44 3.03
C LEU A 78 2.24 3.38 3.68
N LEU A 79 2.31 3.20 5.00
CA LEU A 79 3.58 3.11 5.72
C LEU A 79 4.47 1.97 5.19
N ARG A 80 3.87 0.80 4.92
CA ARG A 80 4.58 -0.37 4.39
C ARG A 80 5.07 -0.14 2.97
N THR A 81 4.26 0.50 2.13
CA THR A 81 4.66 0.86 0.77
C THR A 81 5.79 1.90 0.77
N LEU A 82 5.72 2.91 1.64
CA LEU A 82 6.81 3.89 1.82
C LEU A 82 8.09 3.24 2.34
N ASN A 83 7.99 2.22 3.19
CA ASN A 83 9.12 1.41 3.60
C ASN A 83 9.71 0.60 2.44
N ALA A 84 8.86 0.02 1.57
CA ALA A 84 9.29 -0.76 0.41
C ALA A 84 10.13 0.07 -0.59
N PHE A 85 9.92 1.38 -0.70
CA PHE A 85 10.80 2.27 -1.47
C PHE A 85 12.26 2.29 -1.02
N LYS A 86 12.56 1.78 0.19
CA LYS A 86 13.93 1.67 0.71
C LYS A 86 14.50 0.26 0.63
N ALA A 87 13.76 -0.69 0.05
CA ALA A 87 14.21 -2.07 -0.09
C ALA A 87 15.39 -2.16 -1.07
N LYS A 88 16.36 -3.03 -0.75
CA LYS A 88 17.55 -3.23 -1.58
C LYS A 88 17.25 -3.92 -2.92
N TYR A 89 16.14 -4.64 -3.04
CA TYR A 89 15.79 -5.32 -4.28
C TYR A 89 14.30 -5.18 -4.52
N GLY A 90 13.95 -4.64 -5.68
CA GLY A 90 12.58 -4.47 -6.10
C GLY A 90 12.46 -3.64 -7.36
N VAL A 91 11.25 -3.63 -7.87
CA VAL A 91 10.84 -2.90 -9.05
C VAL A 91 9.66 -1.98 -8.73
N LEU A 92 9.52 -0.94 -9.52
CA LEU A 92 8.42 0.01 -9.48
C LEU A 92 7.80 0.07 -10.88
N ASP A 93 6.48 -0.07 -10.93
CA ASP A 93 5.67 0.14 -12.13
C ASP A 93 4.75 1.34 -11.92
N ILE A 94 4.55 2.14 -12.97
CA ILE A 94 3.72 3.35 -12.93
C ILE A 94 2.64 3.24 -14.02
N ASN A 95 1.38 3.28 -13.59
CA ASN A 95 0.22 3.15 -14.47
C ASN A 95 -0.66 4.40 -14.34
N SER A 96 -0.86 5.11 -15.44
CA SER A 96 -1.77 6.24 -15.54
C SER A 96 -3.21 5.76 -15.68
N LEU A 97 -4.12 6.45 -15.01
CA LEU A 97 -5.56 6.23 -15.09
C LEU A 97 -6.30 7.54 -15.34
N SER A 98 -7.46 7.45 -15.98
CA SER A 98 -8.37 8.60 -16.04
C SER A 98 -8.86 8.94 -14.62
N LYS A 99 -9.18 10.21 -14.38
CA LYS A 99 -9.73 10.66 -13.09
C LYS A 99 -10.97 9.85 -12.69
N GLN A 100 -11.81 9.50 -13.66
CA GLN A 100 -13.01 8.68 -13.46
C GLN A 100 -12.67 7.25 -13.00
N GLN A 101 -11.64 6.62 -13.57
CA GLN A 101 -11.18 5.30 -13.14
C GLN A 101 -10.65 5.33 -11.71
N VAL A 102 -9.94 6.39 -11.33
CA VAL A 102 -9.46 6.58 -9.95
C VAL A 102 -10.63 6.72 -8.98
N GLU A 103 -11.62 7.56 -9.29
CA GLU A 103 -12.82 7.73 -8.45
C GLU A 103 -13.61 6.42 -8.28
N LEU A 104 -13.79 5.67 -9.36
CA LEU A 104 -14.45 4.37 -9.31
C LEU A 104 -13.68 3.39 -8.41
N THR A 105 -12.36 3.33 -8.56
CA THR A 105 -11.49 2.45 -7.75
C THR A 105 -11.65 2.75 -6.26
N ILE A 106 -11.61 4.03 -5.88
CA ILE A 106 -11.78 4.49 -4.50
C ILE A 106 -13.19 4.19 -3.97
N THR A 107 -14.20 4.34 -4.83
CA THR A 107 -15.60 4.08 -4.47
C THR A 107 -15.83 2.61 -4.15
N PHE A 108 -15.23 1.70 -4.92
CA PHE A 108 -15.37 0.24 -4.70
C PHE A 108 -14.44 -0.32 -3.61
N LYS A 109 -13.32 0.35 -3.31
CA LYS A 109 -12.32 -0.09 -2.32
C LYS A 109 -12.22 0.88 -1.15
N ASP A 110 -13.32 1.08 -0.41
CA ASP A 110 -13.38 2.08 0.66
C ASP A 110 -12.29 1.92 1.73
N LEU A 111 -11.90 0.68 2.04
CA LEU A 111 -10.88 0.35 3.04
C LEU A 111 -9.46 0.78 2.66
N MET A 112 -9.19 0.98 1.36
CA MET A 112 -7.86 1.43 0.90
C MET A 112 -7.64 2.92 1.09
N LYS A 113 -8.71 3.69 1.36
CA LYS A 113 -8.66 5.16 1.45
C LYS A 113 -7.66 5.61 2.52
N VAL A 114 -6.91 6.65 2.19
CA VAL A 114 -6.04 7.33 3.14
C VAL A 114 -6.43 8.79 3.27
N LYS A 115 -6.08 9.39 4.41
CA LYS A 115 -6.15 10.84 4.57
C LYS A 115 -5.22 11.49 3.54
N GLU A 116 -5.61 12.66 3.03
CA GLU A 116 -4.71 13.46 2.21
C GLU A 116 -3.52 13.97 3.05
N TYR A 117 -2.31 13.68 2.57
CA TYR A 117 -1.06 14.11 3.20
C TYR A 117 -0.38 15.19 2.37
N GLN A 118 0.20 16.18 3.03
CA GLN A 118 1.13 17.08 2.37
C GLN A 118 2.44 16.35 2.06
N LEU A 119 3.13 16.74 0.97
CA LEU A 119 4.41 16.14 0.59
C LEU A 119 5.42 16.14 1.75
N LYS A 120 5.46 17.24 2.52
CA LYS A 120 6.33 17.36 3.70
C LYS A 120 6.04 16.31 4.78
N ASP A 121 4.80 15.88 4.91
CA ASP A 121 4.40 14.87 5.90
C ASP A 121 4.74 13.47 5.38
N LEU A 122 4.51 13.21 4.09
CA LEU A 122 4.89 11.95 3.43
C LEU A 122 6.39 11.71 3.52
N VAL A 123 7.22 12.73 3.23
CA VAL A 123 8.68 12.62 3.29
C VAL A 123 9.16 12.25 4.69
N LYS A 124 8.50 12.75 5.75
CA LYS A 124 8.82 12.37 7.13
C LYS A 124 8.42 10.94 7.49
N MET A 125 7.42 10.39 6.79
CA MET A 125 6.96 9.01 6.99
C MET A 125 7.85 8.00 6.27
N ILE A 126 8.63 8.43 5.27
CA ILE A 126 9.58 7.56 4.57
C ILE A 126 10.74 7.25 5.53
N PRO A 127 10.99 5.97 5.85
CA PRO A 127 12.10 5.61 6.72
C PRO A 127 13.45 5.86 6.03
N LYS A 128 14.52 5.99 6.82
CA LYS A 128 15.88 6.14 6.27
C LYS A 128 16.41 4.84 5.66
N THR A 129 16.01 3.70 6.23
CA THR A 129 16.40 2.36 5.81
C THR A 129 15.18 1.45 5.81
N TYR A 130 15.18 0.42 4.96
CA TYR A 130 14.13 -0.60 5.00
C TYR A 130 14.09 -1.27 6.37
N SER A 131 12.90 -1.32 6.97
CA SER A 131 12.63 -1.94 8.27
C SER A 131 11.79 -3.19 8.11
N THR A 132 12.22 -4.29 8.73
CA THR A 132 11.49 -5.57 8.79
C THR A 132 10.41 -5.57 9.87
N GLN A 133 10.37 -4.56 10.75
CA GLN A 133 9.42 -4.49 11.87
C GLN A 133 7.96 -4.46 11.40
N TYR A 134 7.71 -3.88 10.23
CA TYR A 134 6.38 -3.89 9.62
C TYR A 134 5.91 -5.33 9.38
N PHE A 135 6.78 -6.22 8.91
CA PHE A 135 6.41 -7.62 8.70
C PHE A 135 5.96 -8.30 9.99
N GLU A 136 6.71 -8.11 11.08
CA GLU A 136 6.44 -8.72 12.38
C GLU A 136 5.10 -8.26 12.98
N SER A 137 4.73 -6.99 12.79
CA SER A 137 3.42 -6.49 13.23
C SER A 137 2.27 -7.07 12.41
N GLY A 138 2.47 -7.27 11.10
CA GLY A 138 1.48 -7.87 10.20
C GLY A 138 1.14 -9.32 10.57
N ILE A 139 2.14 -10.14 10.91
CA ILE A 139 1.90 -11.51 11.39
C ILE A 139 1.06 -11.50 12.67
N LYS A 140 1.37 -10.64 13.63
CA LYS A 140 0.65 -10.59 14.92
C LYS A 140 -0.82 -10.25 14.72
N GLU A 141 -1.11 -9.20 13.94
CA GLU A 141 -2.49 -8.79 13.62
C GLU A 141 -3.26 -9.90 12.89
N SER A 142 -2.63 -10.63 11.97
CA SER A 142 -3.28 -11.73 11.26
C SER A 142 -3.65 -12.91 12.18
N LYS A 143 -2.77 -13.25 13.14
CA LYS A 143 -3.05 -14.30 14.12
C LYS A 143 -4.16 -13.91 15.08
N GLU A 144 -4.23 -12.64 15.46
CA GLU A 144 -5.30 -12.12 16.32
C GLU A 144 -6.65 -12.09 15.60
N LYS A 145 -6.71 -11.63 14.35
CA LYS A 145 -7.93 -11.69 13.53
C LYS A 145 -8.39 -13.14 13.31
N SER A 146 -7.47 -14.05 12.99
CA SER A 146 -7.77 -15.48 12.82
C SER A 146 -8.36 -16.09 14.10
N ARG A 147 -7.76 -15.82 15.26
CA ARG A 147 -8.28 -16.27 16.56
C ARG A 147 -9.66 -15.70 16.85
N TYR A 148 -9.86 -14.41 16.63
CA TYR A 148 -11.15 -13.74 16.84
C TYR A 148 -12.24 -14.34 15.94
N GLU A 149 -11.97 -14.58 14.67
CA GLU A 149 -12.92 -15.20 13.75
C GLU A 149 -13.25 -16.65 14.12
N ILE A 150 -12.25 -17.43 14.57
CA ILE A 150 -12.47 -18.77 15.11
C ILE A 150 -13.36 -18.69 16.35
N MET A 151 -13.07 -17.79 17.30
CA MET A 151 -13.87 -17.62 18.52
C MET A 151 -15.30 -17.17 18.21
N LYS A 152 -15.49 -16.31 17.20
CA LYS A 152 -16.81 -15.90 16.70
C LYS A 152 -17.57 -17.07 16.09
N LYS A 153 -16.93 -17.88 15.22
CA LYS A 153 -17.54 -19.07 14.61
C LYS A 153 -17.89 -20.15 15.63
N MET A 154 -17.09 -20.26 16.69
CA MET A 154 -17.32 -21.22 17.77
C MET A 154 -18.38 -20.75 18.79
N GLY A 155 -19.01 -19.59 18.60
CA GLY A 155 -20.00 -19.04 19.53
C GLY A 155 -19.43 -18.67 20.90
N LEU A 156 -18.10 -18.58 21.01
CA LEU A 156 -17.39 -18.23 22.25
C LEU A 156 -17.39 -16.72 22.52
N LEU A 157 -17.95 -15.93 21.59
CA LEU A 157 -18.12 -14.49 21.65
C LEU A 157 -19.62 -14.13 21.69
N GLY A 158 -20.29 -14.54 22.77
CA GLY A 158 -21.64 -14.10 23.19
C GLY A 158 -21.64 -14.08 24.72
N VAL A 159 -21.34 -12.94 25.36
CA VAL A 159 -22.25 -11.85 25.81
C VAL A 159 -23.21 -12.31 26.92
N ASP A 160 -22.86 -11.80 28.11
CA ASP A 160 -23.66 -11.51 29.30
C ASP A 160 -24.41 -12.62 30.05
N ARG A 161 -23.92 -12.83 31.28
CA ARG A 161 -24.70 -13.27 32.43
C ARG A 161 -25.93 -12.37 32.56
N ILE A 162 -27.10 -13.02 32.63
CA ILE A 162 -28.33 -12.47 33.21
C ILE A 162 -28.03 -11.97 34.64
#